data_AF-A0AAW4PT29-F1
#
_entry.id   AF-A0AAW4PT29-F1
#
_cell.length_a   1.000
_cell.length_b   1.000
_cell.length_c   1.000
_cell.angle_alpha   90.00
_cell.angle_beta   90.00
_cell.angle_gamma   90.00
#
_symmetry.space_group_name_H-M   'P 1'
#
loop_
_entity.id
_entity.type
_entity.pdbx_description
1 polymer ?
#
loop_
_entity_poly.entity_id
_entity_poly.type
_entity_poly.pdbx_seq_one_letter_code
_entity_poly.pdbx_strand_id
1 'polypeptide(L)'
;MSDNDWTDRIAGERMEVDRLFNDQVTASSFSSQQWGLVMTAVEFEIEGPEDPETARIVADTSKLPSIMPELDRIDQQPGMGQQSGGGGSGGGGGGLFSGVKDALGLGGGGADQNTEEAEELAQRYAEKLQEKLESNGRWQAICKQATD
;
A
#
# COMPACT_ATOMS: atom_id res chain seq x y z
N MET A 1 13.18 5.71 22.98
CA MET A 1 13.92 5.68 21.71
C MET A 1 14.09 4.21 21.36
N SER A 2 13.03 3.54 20.88
CA SER A 2 13.04 2.07 20.74
C SER A 2 12.38 1.53 19.47
N ASP A 3 11.75 2.36 18.63
CA ASP A 3 11.11 1.86 17.39
C ASP A 3 12.06 1.52 16.24
N ASN A 4 13.36 1.83 16.35
CA ASN A 4 14.29 1.76 15.21
C ASN A 4 15.24 0.55 15.21
N ASP A 5 15.44 -0.15 16.33
CA ASP A 5 16.55 -1.10 16.42
C ASP A 5 16.29 -2.42 15.68
N TRP A 6 15.05 -2.88 15.65
CA TRP A 6 14.68 -4.15 15.01
C TRP A 6 14.30 -3.95 13.52
N THR A 7 13.64 -2.85 13.18
CA THR A 7 13.26 -2.44 11.81
C THR A 7 14.47 -2.29 10.92
N ASP A 8 15.55 -1.70 11.42
CA ASP A 8 16.82 -1.59 10.68
C ASP A 8 17.43 -2.96 10.36
N ARG A 9 17.25 -3.94 11.26
CA ARG A 9 17.80 -5.29 11.12
C ARG A 9 17.01 -6.15 10.14
N ILE A 10 15.76 -5.80 9.85
CA ILE A 10 14.92 -6.52 8.89
C ILE A 10 14.88 -5.84 7.51
N ALA A 11 15.68 -4.79 7.29
CA ALA A 11 15.72 -4.08 6.02
C ALA A 11 15.99 -5.02 4.82
N GLY A 12 16.83 -6.05 5.00
CA GLY A 12 17.11 -7.06 3.98
C GLY A 12 15.87 -7.86 3.57
N GLU A 13 15.15 -8.41 4.55
CA GLU A 13 13.90 -9.14 4.35
C GLU A 13 12.82 -8.23 3.77
N ARG A 14 12.73 -6.99 4.25
CA ARG A 14 11.81 -5.97 3.73
C ARG A 14 12.01 -5.74 2.24
N MET A 15 13.25 -5.58 1.78
CA MET A 15 13.55 -5.44 0.35
C MET A 15 13.14 -6.68 -0.47
N GLU A 16 13.16 -7.88 0.10
CA GLU A 16 12.70 -9.08 -0.59
C GLU A 16 11.17 -9.13 -0.67
N VAL A 17 10.47 -8.79 0.41
CA VAL A 17 8.99 -8.70 0.43
C VAL A 17 8.51 -7.58 -0.49
N ASP A 18 9.18 -6.43 -0.53
CA ASP A 18 8.89 -5.32 -1.44
C ASP A 18 8.89 -5.77 -2.91
N ARG A 19 9.84 -6.63 -3.29
CA ARG A 19 9.89 -7.18 -4.66
C ARG A 19 8.71 -8.12 -4.93
N LEU A 20 8.35 -8.97 -3.96
CA LEU A 20 7.20 -9.87 -4.09
C LEU A 20 5.88 -9.11 -4.18
N PHE A 21 5.75 -8.00 -3.46
CA PHE A 21 4.54 -7.20 -3.44
C PHE A 21 4.40 -6.28 -4.65
N ASN A 22 5.48 -5.88 -5.33
CA ASN A 22 5.35 -5.17 -6.61
C ASN A 22 4.49 -5.97 -7.63
N ASP A 23 4.64 -7.30 -7.66
CA ASP A 23 3.85 -8.16 -8.52
C ASP A 23 2.39 -8.28 -8.04
N GLN A 24 2.16 -8.35 -6.72
CA GLN A 24 0.81 -8.43 -6.13
C GLN A 24 0.04 -7.12 -6.24
N VAL A 25 0.72 -5.98 -6.06
CA VAL A 25 0.16 -4.63 -6.22
C VAL A 25 -0.28 -4.41 -7.66
N THR A 26 0.50 -4.90 -8.63
CA THR A 26 0.09 -4.84 -10.04
C THR A 26 -1.22 -5.61 -10.32
N ALA A 27 -1.58 -6.58 -9.46
CA ALA A 27 -2.83 -7.32 -9.52
C ALA A 27 -3.93 -6.75 -8.61
N SER A 28 -3.63 -5.72 -7.80
CA SER A 28 -4.60 -5.04 -6.94
C SER A 28 -5.15 -3.77 -7.61
N SER A 29 -5.98 -3.01 -6.88
CA SER A 29 -6.52 -1.73 -7.35
C SER A 29 -5.48 -0.59 -7.35
N PHE A 30 -4.27 -0.83 -6.81
CA PHE A 30 -3.24 0.20 -6.63
C PHE A 30 -2.16 0.14 -7.72
N SER A 31 -1.77 1.32 -8.23
CA SER A 31 -0.52 1.46 -8.96
C SER A 31 0.70 1.37 -8.02
N SER A 32 1.88 1.07 -8.56
CA SER A 32 3.12 1.05 -7.76
C SER A 32 3.42 2.39 -7.08
N GLN A 33 2.99 3.51 -7.68
CA GLN A 33 3.14 4.85 -7.08
C GLN A 33 2.21 5.04 -5.88
N GLN A 34 0.94 4.65 -6.03
CA GLN A 34 -0.02 4.70 -4.92
C GLN A 34 0.40 3.77 -3.78
N TRP A 35 0.84 2.56 -4.08
CA TRP A 35 1.36 1.64 -3.06
C TRP A 35 2.59 2.20 -2.34
N GLY A 36 3.50 2.86 -3.07
CA GLY A 36 4.63 3.56 -2.46
C GLY A 36 4.18 4.60 -1.44
N LEU A 37 3.14 5.38 -1.75
CA LEU A 37 2.56 6.36 -0.82
C LEU A 37 1.90 5.68 0.39
N VAL A 38 1.11 4.61 0.18
CA VAL A 38 0.53 3.78 1.27
C VAL A 38 1.63 3.34 2.24
N MET A 39 2.71 2.77 1.72
CA MET A 39 3.84 2.26 2.52
C MET A 39 4.63 3.35 3.26
N THR A 40 4.41 4.65 2.98
CA THR A 40 4.97 5.75 3.80
C THR A 40 4.14 6.06 5.04
N ALA A 41 2.86 5.67 5.03
CA ALA A 41 1.92 5.88 6.12
C ALA A 41 1.68 4.61 6.95
N VAL A 42 2.17 3.46 6.49
CA VAL A 42 2.16 2.21 7.26
C VAL A 42 3.40 2.15 8.15
N GLU A 43 3.17 1.92 9.44
CA GLU A 43 4.21 1.58 10.40
C GLU A 43 4.10 0.11 10.77
N PHE A 44 5.21 -0.54 11.14
CA PHE A 44 5.20 -1.95 11.52
C PHE A 44 5.56 -2.07 12.99
N GLU A 45 4.78 -2.86 13.71
CA GLU A 45 4.98 -3.17 15.12
C GLU A 45 5.01 -4.68 15.33
N ILE A 46 5.59 -5.12 16.45
CA ILE A 46 5.49 -6.51 16.90
C ILE A 46 4.56 -6.55 18.11
N GLU A 47 3.40 -7.18 17.96
CA GLU A 47 2.51 -7.47 19.08
C GLU A 47 3.05 -8.69 19.85
N GLY A 48 3.08 -8.59 21.18
CA GLY A 48 3.51 -9.67 22.08
C GLY A 48 4.96 -10.15 21.88
N PRO A 49 5.97 -9.26 21.72
CA PRO A 49 7.34 -9.66 21.40
C PRO A 49 8.00 -10.55 22.47
N GLU A 50 7.45 -10.59 23.69
CA GLU A 50 7.92 -11.45 24.79
C GLU A 50 7.73 -12.95 24.54
N ASP A 51 6.84 -13.34 23.63
CA ASP A 51 6.59 -14.73 23.26
C ASP A 51 6.64 -14.91 21.73
N PRO A 52 7.80 -15.30 21.16
CA PRO A 52 7.97 -15.46 19.72
C PRO A 52 7.01 -16.46 19.07
N GLU A 53 6.40 -17.37 19.83
CA GLU A 53 5.45 -18.36 19.30
C GLU A 53 4.06 -17.76 19.08
N THR A 54 3.70 -16.69 19.80
CA THR A 54 2.42 -15.99 19.66
C THR A 54 2.55 -14.58 19.09
N ALA A 55 3.78 -14.04 19.06
CA ALA A 55 4.10 -12.74 18.52
C ALA A 55 3.70 -12.59 17.05
N ARG A 56 3.34 -11.37 16.65
CA ARG A 56 2.98 -11.06 15.26
C ARG A 56 3.50 -9.71 14.81
N ILE A 57 3.96 -9.63 13.56
CA ILE A 57 4.12 -8.34 12.90
C ILE A 57 2.73 -7.83 12.50
N VAL A 58 2.38 -6.64 12.95
CA VAL A 58 1.15 -5.94 12.58
C VAL A 58 1.48 -4.66 11.83
N ALA A 59 0.62 -4.31 10.88
CA ALA A 59 0.69 -3.03 10.20
C ALA A 59 -0.18 -2.00 10.95
N ASP A 60 0.44 -0.97 11.52
CA ASP A 60 -0.29 0.22 11.98
C ASP A 60 -0.65 1.08 10.77
N THR A 61 -1.94 1.10 10.47
CA THR A 61 -2.54 1.82 9.36
C THR A 61 -3.28 3.08 9.81
N SER A 62 -3.16 3.48 11.08
CA SER A 62 -3.85 4.64 11.65
C SER A 62 -3.60 5.95 10.92
N LYS A 63 -2.49 6.05 10.17
CA LYS A 63 -2.12 7.23 9.36
C LYS A 63 -2.62 7.17 7.92
N LEU A 64 -3.14 6.04 7.44
CA LEU A 64 -3.67 5.90 6.07
C LEU A 64 -4.73 6.95 5.72
N PRO A 65 -5.72 7.28 6.59
CA PRO A 65 -6.71 8.29 6.26
C PRO A 65 -6.12 9.67 5.90
N SER A 66 -4.93 9.99 6.40
CA SER A 66 -4.26 11.27 6.14
C SER A 66 -3.69 11.38 4.72
N ILE A 67 -3.37 10.26 4.07
CA ILE A 67 -2.81 10.21 2.71
C ILE A 67 -3.84 9.90 1.63
N MET A 68 -5.06 9.45 1.99
CA MET A 68 -6.13 9.14 1.03
C MET A 68 -6.44 10.27 0.05
N PRO A 69 -6.50 11.56 0.48
CA PRO A 69 -6.72 12.66 -0.46
C PRO A 69 -5.60 12.82 -1.50
N GLU A 70 -4.38 12.38 -1.19
CA GLU A 70 -3.25 12.40 -2.12
C GLU A 70 -3.26 11.18 -3.05
N LEU A 71 -3.64 10.01 -2.54
CA LEU A 71 -3.86 8.80 -3.35
C LEU A 71 -4.90 9.04 -4.46
N ASP A 72 -6.00 9.71 -4.12
CA ASP A 72 -7.04 10.08 -5.08
C ASP A 72 -6.53 11.06 -6.15
N ARG A 73 -5.59 11.95 -5.81
CA ARG A 73 -4.98 12.88 -6.78
C ARG A 73 -4.09 12.16 -7.77
N ILE A 74 -3.33 11.17 -7.31
CA ILE A 74 -2.46 10.34 -8.16
C ILE A 74 -3.32 9.54 -9.15
N ASP A 75 -4.45 8.98 -8.70
CA ASP A 75 -5.41 8.29 -9.57
C ASP A 75 -6.01 9.23 -10.64
N GLN A 76 -6.35 10.45 -10.22
CA GLN A 76 -6.93 11.48 -11.08
C GLN A 76 -5.92 12.19 -11.97
N GLN A 77 -4.61 11.96 -11.85
CA GLN A 77 -3.63 12.42 -12.81
C GLN A 77 -3.59 11.43 -13.98
N PRO A 78 -4.32 11.66 -15.10
CA PRO A 78 -3.99 10.95 -16.33
C PRO A 78 -2.54 11.28 -16.61
N GLY A 79 -1.70 10.24 -16.73
CA GLY A 79 -0.27 10.40 -16.94
C GLY A 79 -0.03 11.49 -17.98
N MET A 80 0.91 12.41 -17.68
CA MET A 80 1.40 13.42 -18.61
C MET A 80 2.14 12.79 -19.82
N GLY A 81 1.64 11.69 -20.36
CA GLY A 81 1.99 11.04 -21.62
C GLY A 81 0.88 11.12 -22.68
N GLN A 82 -0.26 11.76 -22.41
CA GLN A 82 -1.30 12.01 -23.41
C GLN A 82 -1.57 13.51 -23.64
N GLN A 83 -0.51 14.32 -23.76
CA GLN A 83 -0.63 15.64 -24.37
C GLN A 83 -0.21 15.56 -25.84
N SER A 84 -1.23 15.42 -26.70
CA SER A 84 -1.33 16.09 -28.00
C SER A 84 -0.04 16.22 -28.84
N GLY A 85 0.25 15.21 -29.67
CA GLY A 85 0.95 15.41 -30.93
C GLY A 85 -0.08 15.61 -32.05
N GLY A 86 -0.19 16.83 -32.58
CA GLY A 86 -1.23 17.23 -33.52
C GLY A 86 -1.04 16.74 -34.96
N GLY A 87 -2.17 16.74 -35.70
CA GLY A 87 -2.21 16.94 -37.15
C GLY A 87 -2.80 15.78 -37.98
N GLY A 88 -4.07 15.90 -38.38
CA GLY A 88 -4.65 15.06 -39.45
C GLY A 88 -6.17 15.01 -39.48
N SER A 89 -6.80 15.88 -40.28
CA SER A 89 -8.24 15.93 -40.57
C SER A 89 -8.89 14.58 -40.91
N GLY A 90 -10.13 14.38 -40.46
CA GLY A 90 -11.04 13.44 -41.15
C GLY A 90 -12.22 12.91 -40.35
N GLY A 91 -13.31 13.68 -40.31
CA GLY A 91 -14.68 13.19 -40.51
C GLY A 91 -15.28 12.10 -39.60
N GLY A 92 -16.26 12.52 -38.78
CA GLY A 92 -17.57 11.86 -38.76
C GLY A 92 -17.86 10.86 -37.64
N GLY A 93 -18.87 11.21 -36.83
CA GLY A 93 -19.82 10.22 -36.32
C GLY A 93 -19.80 9.98 -34.80
N GLY A 94 -20.85 10.47 -34.12
CA GLY A 94 -21.38 9.82 -32.93
C GLY A 94 -20.85 10.33 -31.59
N GLY A 95 -21.29 11.51 -31.16
CA GLY A 95 -21.19 11.92 -29.77
C GLY A 95 -22.13 11.11 -28.88
N LEU A 96 -21.56 10.20 -28.07
CA LEU A 96 -22.23 9.57 -26.93
C LEU A 96 -21.34 9.66 -25.68
N PHE A 97 -20.76 10.83 -25.46
CA PHE A 97 -20.33 11.27 -24.14
C PHE A 97 -21.37 12.25 -23.61
N SER A 98 -22.47 11.73 -23.09
CA SER A 98 -23.37 12.52 -22.25
C SER A 98 -24.12 11.62 -21.26
N GLY A 99 -23.81 11.81 -19.98
CA GLY A 99 -24.87 11.86 -18.98
C GLY A 99 -25.16 10.62 -18.15
N VAL A 100 -24.17 10.05 -17.44
CA VAL A 100 -24.40 9.42 -16.12
C VAL A 100 -23.18 9.58 -15.19
N LYS A 101 -22.59 10.78 -15.10
CA LYS A 101 -21.58 11.08 -14.06
C LYS A 101 -21.96 12.20 -13.09
N ASP A 102 -23.18 12.75 -13.20
CA ASP A 102 -23.67 13.84 -12.36
C ASP A 102 -24.85 13.43 -11.44
N ALA A 103 -24.87 12.19 -10.95
CA ALA A 103 -25.98 11.72 -10.09
C ALA A 103 -25.56 11.00 -8.82
N LEU A 104 -24.27 11.00 -8.43
CA LEU A 104 -23.86 10.50 -7.11
C LEU A 104 -22.76 11.38 -6.51
N GLY A 105 -23.07 12.67 -6.38
CA GLY A 105 -22.53 13.45 -5.27
C GLY A 105 -23.30 13.11 -4.00
N LEU A 106 -22.90 12.03 -3.30
CA LEU A 106 -23.22 11.82 -1.88
C LEU A 106 -22.44 10.62 -1.30
N GLY A 107 -21.45 10.91 -0.45
CA GLY A 107 -21.12 10.10 0.72
C GLY A 107 -20.14 8.93 0.53
N GLY A 108 -18.89 9.14 0.96
CA GLY A 108 -18.10 8.17 1.73
C GLY A 108 -17.77 6.79 1.16
N GLY A 109 -18.20 6.40 -0.04
CA GLY A 109 -18.10 5.00 -0.48
C GLY A 109 -16.81 4.58 -1.16
N GLY A 110 -16.09 5.48 -1.82
CA GLY A 110 -14.86 5.16 -2.57
C GLY A 110 -13.58 5.30 -1.74
N ALA A 111 -13.54 6.29 -0.84
CA ALA A 111 -12.41 6.47 0.08
C ALA A 111 -12.34 5.33 1.11
N ASP A 112 -13.49 4.88 1.63
CA ASP A 112 -13.53 3.79 2.61
C ASP A 112 -13.10 2.44 2.00
N GLN A 113 -13.56 2.10 0.79
CA GLN A 113 -13.15 0.86 0.10
C GLN A 113 -11.66 0.84 -0.26
N ASN A 114 -11.12 1.97 -0.72
CA ASN A 114 -9.68 2.07 -1.00
C ASN A 114 -8.85 2.01 0.31
N THR A 115 -9.39 2.54 1.41
CA THR A 115 -8.72 2.45 2.72
C THR A 115 -8.70 1.01 3.22
N GLU A 116 -9.84 0.31 3.18
CA GLU A 116 -9.95 -1.11 3.58
C GLU A 116 -9.00 -2.00 2.74
N GLU A 117 -8.94 -1.82 1.42
CA GLU A 117 -8.00 -2.58 0.58
C GLU A 117 -6.53 -2.28 0.92
N ALA A 118 -6.20 -1.02 1.20
CA ALA A 118 -4.85 -0.64 1.61
C ALA A 118 -4.47 -1.26 2.96
N GLU A 119 -5.41 -1.28 3.92
CA GLU A 119 -5.23 -1.92 5.23
C GLU A 119 -5.01 -3.43 5.10
N GLU A 120 -5.84 -4.11 4.30
CA GLU A 120 -5.69 -5.54 4.05
C GLU A 120 -4.35 -5.87 3.37
N LEU A 121 -3.94 -5.08 2.37
CA LEU A 121 -2.66 -5.29 1.69
C LEU A 121 -1.48 -5.03 2.62
N ALA A 122 -1.55 -4.01 3.47
CA ALA A 122 -0.53 -3.73 4.48
C ALA A 122 -0.42 -4.87 5.49
N GLN A 123 -1.54 -5.44 5.94
CA GLN A 123 -1.54 -6.58 6.84
C GLN A 123 -0.95 -7.83 6.18
N ARG A 124 -1.31 -8.12 4.92
CA ARG A 124 -0.69 -9.24 4.17
C ARG A 124 0.82 -9.03 3.97
N TYR A 125 1.26 -7.78 3.79
CA TYR A 125 2.67 -7.46 3.72
C TYR A 125 3.37 -7.80 5.04
N ALA A 126 2.79 -7.42 6.19
CA ALA A 126 3.31 -7.75 7.51
C ALA A 126 3.42 -9.26 7.74
N GLU A 127 2.38 -10.02 7.34
CA GLU A 127 2.39 -11.48 7.39
C GLU A 127 3.52 -12.09 6.55
N LYS A 128 3.71 -11.62 5.32
CA LYS A 128 4.81 -12.11 4.46
C LYS A 128 6.19 -11.75 4.99
N LEU A 129 6.32 -10.59 5.62
CA LEU A 129 7.54 -10.21 6.30
C LEU A 129 7.85 -11.13 7.48
N GLN A 130 6.85 -11.47 8.29
CA GLN A 130 7.02 -12.43 9.38
C GLN A 130 7.38 -13.83 8.86
N GLU A 131 6.64 -14.37 7.89
CA GLU A 131 6.92 -15.67 7.26
C GLU A 131 8.37 -15.73 6.75
N LYS A 132 8.87 -14.63 6.19
CA LYS A 132 10.24 -14.53 5.70
C LYS A 132 11.26 -14.56 6.82
N LEU A 133 11.01 -13.84 7.92
CA LEU A 133 11.87 -13.84 9.10
C LEU A 133 11.90 -15.21 9.79
N GLU A 134 10.78 -15.90 9.84
CA GLU A 134 10.67 -17.27 10.35
C GLU A 134 11.43 -18.26 9.46
N SER A 135 11.22 -18.21 8.15
CA SER A 135 11.93 -19.05 7.17
C SER A 135 13.44 -18.84 7.19
N ASN A 136 13.90 -17.62 7.51
CA ASN A 136 15.32 -17.30 7.64
C ASN A 136 15.87 -17.63 9.04
N GLY A 137 15.05 -18.13 9.96
CA GLY A 137 15.45 -18.45 11.34
C GLY A 137 15.78 -17.21 12.19
N ARG A 138 15.28 -16.03 11.79
CA ARG A 138 15.59 -14.74 12.43
C ARG A 138 14.50 -14.25 13.37
N TRP A 139 13.28 -14.78 13.26
CA TRP A 139 12.10 -14.29 13.99
C TRP A 139 12.32 -14.15 15.50
N GLN A 140 12.84 -15.19 16.16
CA GLN A 140 13.12 -15.16 17.60
C GLN A 140 14.10 -14.05 18.00
N ALA A 141 15.12 -13.80 17.18
CA ALA A 141 16.11 -12.75 17.45
C ALA A 141 15.51 -11.35 17.30
N ILE A 142 14.56 -11.19 16.38
CA ILE A 142 13.82 -9.94 16.16
C ILE A 142 12.83 -9.67 17.31
N CYS A 143 12.03 -10.66 17.72
CA CYS A 143 11.14 -10.54 18.88
C CYS A 143 11.89 -10.11 20.14
N LYS A 144 13.05 -10.72 20.40
CA LYS A 144 13.90 -10.33 21.53
C LYS A 144 14.32 -8.86 21.47
N GLN A 145 14.70 -8.36 20.30
CA GLN A 145 15.11 -6.96 20.13
C GLN A 145 13.94 -5.99 20.25
N ALA A 146 12.74 -6.39 19.84
CA ALA A 146 11.53 -5.59 20.03
C ALA A 146 11.09 -5.52 21.51
N THR A 147 11.63 -6.38 22.37
CA THR A 147 11.38 -6.37 23.82
C THR A 147 12.38 -5.50 24.59
N ASP A 148 13.58 -5.26 24.02
CA ASP A 148 14.72 -4.58 24.65
C ASP A 148 14.65 -3.04 24.50
#